data_AF-A0A2V2MZZ5-F1
#
_entry.id   AF-A0A2V2MZZ5-F1
#
_cell.length_a   1.000
_cell.length_b   1.000
_cell.length_c   1.000
_cell.angle_alpha   90.00
_cell.angle_beta   90.00
_cell.angle_gamma   90.00
#
_symmetry.space_group_name_H-M   'P 1'
#
loop_
_entity.id
_entity.type
_entity.pdbx_description
1 polymer ?
#
loop_
_entity_poly.entity_id
_entity_poly.type
_entity_poly.pdbx_seq_one_letter_code
_entity_poly.pdbx_strand_id
1 'polypeptide(L)'
;MMLRWVVILSLLLVCSGQSYVSAESSEIPFLVGTWAGNSVGHFAEGGFINETTFAYEFVVLEQERRGFTGILYESGIHGNLTYGFSGVIGHDMTTLYVADHEKG
;
A
#
# COMPACT_ATOMS: atom_id res chain seq x y z
N MET A 1 -66.06 27.84 -33.03
CA MET A 1 -66.04 27.55 -31.58
C MET A 1 -65.39 26.18 -31.39
N MET A 2 -64.21 26.18 -30.73
CA MET A 2 -63.46 25.07 -30.13
C MET A 2 -62.86 23.96 -31.01
N LEU A 3 -61.61 24.21 -31.40
CA LEU A 3 -60.58 23.24 -31.75
C LEU A 3 -60.03 22.64 -30.44
N ARG A 4 -60.21 21.33 -30.19
CA ARG A 4 -59.65 20.65 -29.01
C ARG A 4 -58.40 19.85 -29.40
N TRP A 5 -57.29 20.38 -28.91
CA TRP A 5 -55.94 19.84 -28.95
C TRP A 5 -55.85 18.60 -28.06
N VAL A 6 -55.30 17.50 -28.58
CA VAL A 6 -54.81 16.39 -27.77
C VAL A 6 -53.33 16.26 -28.07
N VAL A 7 -52.52 16.92 -27.25
CA VAL A 7 -51.06 16.83 -27.25
C VAL A 7 -50.72 15.47 -26.62
N ILE A 8 -50.22 14.54 -27.44
CA ILE A 8 -49.72 13.24 -27.00
C ILE A 8 -48.40 13.50 -26.26
N LEU A 9 -48.42 13.27 -24.94
CA LEU A 9 -47.30 13.45 -24.03
C LEU A 9 -46.31 12.29 -24.21
N SER A 10 -45.22 12.55 -24.93
CA SER A 10 -44.11 11.61 -25.14
C SER A 10 -43.42 11.29 -23.81
N LEU A 11 -43.70 10.09 -23.27
CA LEU A 11 -43.01 9.51 -22.13
C LEU A 11 -41.63 9.01 -22.58
N LEU A 12 -40.64 9.90 -22.62
CA LEU A 12 -39.24 9.55 -22.84
C LEU A 12 -38.69 8.91 -21.56
N LEU A 13 -38.73 7.58 -21.55
CA LEU A 13 -38.05 6.74 -20.57
C LEU A 13 -36.53 6.87 -20.82
N VAL A 14 -35.91 7.86 -20.17
CA VAL A 14 -34.44 7.97 -20.16
C VAL A 14 -33.92 6.85 -19.28
N CYS A 15 -33.57 5.72 -19.90
CA CYS A 15 -32.73 4.70 -19.28
C CYS A 15 -31.33 5.28 -19.11
N SER A 16 -31.15 6.06 -18.04
CA SER A 16 -29.84 6.47 -17.56
C SER A 16 -29.09 5.19 -17.19
N GLY A 17 -28.23 4.71 -18.09
CA GLY A 17 -27.29 3.64 -17.81
C GLY A 17 -26.30 4.10 -16.75
N GLN A 18 -26.70 4.00 -15.48
CA GLN A 18 -25.78 4.13 -14.37
C GLN A 18 -24.94 2.87 -14.35
N SER A 19 -23.77 2.93 -14.98
CA SER A 19 -22.70 1.99 -14.73
C SER A 19 -22.27 2.20 -13.29
N TYR A 20 -22.80 1.37 -12.38
CA TYR A 20 -22.26 1.24 -11.04
C TYR A 20 -20.85 0.68 -11.20
N VAL A 21 -19.85 1.56 -11.25
CA VAL A 21 -18.45 1.18 -11.03
C VAL A 21 -18.43 0.67 -9.60
N SER A 22 -18.49 -0.65 -9.44
CA SER A 22 -18.19 -1.30 -8.18
C SER A 22 -16.75 -0.95 -7.88
N ALA A 23 -16.51 0.01 -6.99
CA ALA A 23 -15.20 0.16 -6.40
C ALA A 23 -14.86 -1.20 -5.78
N GLU A 24 -13.85 -1.89 -6.31
CA GLU A 24 -13.31 -3.05 -5.61
C GLU A 24 -12.98 -2.57 -4.19
N SER A 25 -13.64 -3.18 -3.21
CA SER A 25 -13.28 -3.00 -1.81
C SER A 25 -11.79 -3.30 -1.73
N SER A 26 -10.94 -2.31 -1.43
CA SER A 26 -9.50 -2.55 -1.35
C SER A 26 -9.25 -3.51 -0.20
N GLU A 27 -9.10 -4.79 -0.52
CA GLU A 27 -8.80 -5.81 0.47
C GLU A 27 -7.46 -5.47 1.13
N ILE A 28 -7.38 -5.66 2.44
CA ILE A 28 -6.13 -5.43 3.16
C ILE A 28 -5.13 -6.51 2.71
N PRO A 29 -3.98 -6.15 2.11
CA PRO A 29 -3.04 -7.14 1.62
C PRO A 29 -2.45 -7.94 2.78
N PHE A 30 -2.23 -9.24 2.55
CA PHE A 30 -1.59 -10.13 3.51
C PHE A 30 -0.08 -10.15 3.27
N LEU A 31 0.70 -9.71 4.25
CA LEU A 31 2.13 -9.45 4.14
C LEU A 31 3.02 -10.48 4.86
N VAL A 32 2.45 -11.40 5.64
CA VAL A 32 3.23 -12.41 6.38
C VAL A 32 4.08 -13.23 5.41
N GLY A 33 5.39 -13.24 5.66
CA GLY A 33 6.36 -13.85 4.77
C GLY A 33 7.70 -13.12 4.76
N THR A 34 8.58 -13.57 3.87
CA THR A 34 9.93 -13.02 3.70
C THR A 34 10.01 -12.23 2.41
N TRP A 35 10.47 -10.99 2.52
CA TRP A 35 10.63 -10.03 1.43
C TRP A 35 12.11 -9.69 1.29
N ALA A 36 12.76 -10.25 0.27
CA ALA A 36 14.16 -9.98 0.00
C ALA A 36 14.30 -8.79 -0.96
N GLY A 37 15.25 -7.91 -0.66
CA GLY A 37 15.50 -6.71 -1.45
C GLY A 37 16.92 -6.22 -1.30
N ASN A 38 17.26 -5.29 -2.19
CA ASN A 38 18.56 -4.67 -2.28
C ASN A 38 18.35 -3.16 -2.17
N SER A 39 19.20 -2.46 -1.43
CA SER A 39 19.12 -1.00 -1.32
C SER A 39 20.49 -0.34 -1.35
N VAL A 40 20.51 0.90 -1.86
CA VAL A 40 21.66 1.79 -1.81
C VAL A 40 21.63 2.48 -0.45
N GLY A 41 22.64 2.22 0.37
CA GLY A 41 22.71 2.81 1.70
C GLY A 41 22.93 4.33 1.64
N HIS A 42 22.43 5.03 2.66
CA HIS A 42 22.67 6.45 2.85
C HIS A 42 23.04 6.70 4.31
N PHE A 43 24.23 7.26 4.55
CA PHE A 43 24.64 7.68 5.88
C PHE A 43 24.26 9.13 6.14
N ALA A 44 23.81 9.43 7.36
CA ALA A 44 23.42 10.79 7.76
C ALA A 44 24.53 11.83 7.52
N GLU A 45 25.78 11.46 7.80
CA GLU A 45 26.94 12.36 7.66
C GLU A 45 27.68 12.21 6.31
N GLY A 46 27.45 11.12 5.58
CA GLY A 46 28.26 10.72 4.41
C GLY A 46 27.52 10.71 3.07
N GLY A 47 26.21 10.89 3.07
CA GLY A 47 25.41 10.82 1.85
C GLY A 47 25.19 9.39 1.35
N PHE A 48 24.83 9.25 0.07
CA PHE A 48 24.62 7.96 -0.58
C PHE A 48 25.94 7.21 -0.79
N ILE A 49 25.93 5.92 -0.48
CA ILE A 49 27.09 5.04 -0.60
C ILE A 49 26.86 4.20 -1.86
N ASN A 50 27.58 4.49 -2.94
CA ASN A 50 27.45 3.77 -4.21
C ASN A 50 28.18 2.42 -4.23
N GLU A 51 28.99 2.11 -3.21
CA GLU A 51 29.98 1.03 -3.30
C GLU A 51 29.51 -0.32 -2.75
N THR A 52 28.35 -0.40 -2.10
CA THR A 52 27.75 -1.69 -1.75
C THR A 52 26.24 -1.61 -1.63
N THR A 53 25.57 -2.44 -2.42
CA THR A 53 24.17 -2.77 -2.23
C THR A 53 24.04 -3.55 -0.93
N PHE A 54 23.31 -3.00 0.04
CA PHE A 54 22.94 -3.73 1.24
C PHE A 54 21.81 -4.68 0.86
N ALA A 55 21.96 -5.95 1.23
CA ALA A 55 20.90 -6.94 1.11
C ALA A 55 20.03 -6.86 2.36
N TYR A 56 18.72 -6.77 2.17
CA TYR A 56 17.75 -6.72 3.24
C TYR A 56 16.76 -7.87 3.10
N GLU A 57 16.43 -8.50 4.23
CA GLU A 57 15.30 -9.42 4.33
C GLU A 57 14.32 -8.87 5.36
N PHE A 58 13.14 -8.47 4.88
CA PHE A 58 12.00 -8.11 5.71
C PHE A 58 11.21 -9.38 6.00
N VAL A 59 11.24 -9.85 7.24
CA VAL A 59 10.44 -11.01 7.68
C VAL A 59 9.26 -10.51 8.48
N VAL A 60 8.07 -10.50 7.86
CA VAL A 60 6.81 -10.17 8.54
C VAL A 60 6.31 -11.43 9.24
N LEU A 61 6.26 -11.39 10.57
CA LEU A 61 5.92 -12.54 11.42
C LEU A 61 4.44 -12.60 11.74
N GLU A 62 3.86 -11.44 12.07
CA GLU A 62 2.48 -11.32 12.50
C GLU A 62 1.81 -10.14 11.80
N GLN A 63 0.54 -10.31 11.45
CA GLN A 63 -0.30 -9.25 10.91
C GLN A 63 -1.70 -9.36 11.47
N GLU A 64 -2.21 -8.25 12.01
CA GLU A 64 -3.60 -8.09 12.42
C GLU A 64 -4.19 -6.87 11.71
N ARG A 65 -5.15 -7.13 10.80
CA ARG A 65 -5.72 -6.11 9.91
C ARG A 65 -4.58 -5.38 9.19
N ARG A 66 -4.43 -4.07 9.40
CA ARG A 66 -3.39 -3.23 8.78
C ARG A 66 -2.10 -3.18 9.57
N GLY A 67 -2.09 -3.61 10.84
CA GLY A 67 -0.89 -3.61 11.67
C GLY A 67 -0.08 -4.88 11.46
N PHE A 68 1.24 -4.78 11.45
CA PHE A 68 2.14 -5.93 11.31
C PHE A 68 3.45 -5.71 12.08
N THR A 69 4.11 -6.80 12.44
CA THR A 69 5.41 -6.79 13.13
C THR A 69 6.34 -7.82 12.54
N GLY A 70 7.64 -7.58 12.65
CA GLY A 70 8.62 -8.45 12.03
C GLY A 70 10.05 -8.15 12.44
N ILE A 71 10.96 -8.79 11.70
CA ILE A 71 12.40 -8.68 11.86
C ILE A 71 13.00 -8.27 10.52
N LEU A 72 13.86 -7.26 10.54
CA LEU A 72 14.70 -6.85 9.42
C LEU A 72 16.09 -7.43 9.60
N TYR A 73 16.54 -8.22 8.63
CA TYR A 73 17.93 -8.64 8.52
C TYR A 73 18.62 -7.76 7.48
N GLU A 74 19.72 -7.12 7.87
CA GLU A 74 20.59 -6.35 6.99
C GLU A 74 21.90 -7.10 6.83
N SER A 75 22.34 -7.33 5.59
CA SER A 75 23.65 -7.90 5.27
C SER A 75 24.43 -6.90 4.41
N GLY A 76 25.57 -6.45 4.90
CA GLY A 76 26.41 -5.48 4.20
C GLY A 76 27.87 -5.54 4.62
N ILE A 77 28.65 -4.52 4.21
CA ILE A 77 30.10 -4.43 4.47
C ILE A 77 30.47 -4.38 5.95
N HIS A 78 29.53 -3.99 6.82
CA HIS A 78 29.72 -3.91 8.26
C HIS A 78 29.27 -5.17 9.02
N GLY A 79 28.91 -6.24 8.29
CA GLY A 79 28.40 -7.48 8.84
C GLY A 79 26.88 -7.59 8.78
N ASN A 80 26.34 -8.54 9.53
CA ASN A 80 24.91 -8.83 9.57
C ASN A 80 24.30 -8.15 10.80
N LEU A 81 23.27 -7.34 10.57
CA LEU A 81 22.52 -6.64 11.61
C LEU A 81 21.07 -7.15 11.63
N THR A 82 20.43 -7.06 12.79
CA THR A 82 19.07 -7.56 13.00
C THR A 82 18.29 -6.57 13.82
N TYR A 83 17.14 -6.14 13.31
CA TYR A 83 16.31 -5.12 13.92
C TYR A 83 14.86 -5.59 14.02
N GLY A 84 14.22 -5.38 15.18
CA GLY A 84 12.78 -5.51 15.31
C GLY A 84 12.07 -4.33 14.66
N PHE A 85 10.93 -4.56 14.01
CA PHE A 85 10.11 -3.46 13.49
C PHE A 85 8.62 -3.69 13.73
N SER A 86 7.89 -2.58 13.72
CA SER A 86 6.42 -2.54 13.62
C SER A 86 6.02 -1.69 12.43
N GLY A 87 4.92 -2.04 11.78
CA GLY A 87 4.42 -1.29 10.63
C GLY A 87 2.91 -1.26 10.53
N VAL A 88 2.42 -0.36 9.68
CA VAL A 88 1.00 -0.23 9.35
C VAL A 88 0.81 0.00 7.86
N ILE A 89 -0.18 -0.68 7.28
CA ILE A 89 -0.65 -0.46 5.91
C ILE A 89 -1.51 0.81 5.88
N GLY A 90 -1.20 1.71 4.95
CA GLY A 90 -1.91 2.95 4.70
C GLY A 90 -3.38 2.75 4.36
N HIS A 91 -4.14 3.85 4.32
CA HIS A 91 -5.55 3.80 3.90
C HIS A 91 -5.73 3.47 2.41
N ASP A 92 -4.68 3.62 1.61
CA ASP A 92 -4.65 3.29 0.18
C ASP A 92 -4.32 1.82 -0.11
N MET A 93 -4.08 1.00 0.92
CA MET A 93 -3.66 -0.40 0.83
C MET A 93 -2.39 -0.66 0.01
N THR A 94 -1.62 0.38 -0.31
CA THR A 94 -0.41 0.30 -1.14
C THR A 94 0.80 0.97 -0.50
N THR A 95 0.57 1.87 0.46
CA THR A 95 1.63 2.51 1.26
C THR A 95 1.89 1.72 2.54
N LEU A 96 3.17 1.58 2.91
CA LEU A 96 3.61 1.01 4.18
C LEU A 96 4.33 2.06 5.02
N TYR A 97 3.98 2.15 6.30
CA TYR A 97 4.72 2.92 7.29
C TYR A 97 5.40 1.94 8.24
N VAL A 98 6.72 2.08 8.43
CA VAL A 98 7.51 1.16 9.24
C VAL A 98 8.35 1.96 10.23
N ALA A 99 8.36 1.51 11.49
CA ALA A 99 9.20 2.03 12.55
C ALA A 99 10.13 0.92 13.04
N ASP A 100 11.43 1.19 13.00
CA ASP A 100 12.48 0.39 13.62
C ASP A 100 12.45 0.60 15.14
N HIS A 101 12.60 -0.47 15.91
CA HIS A 101 12.58 -0.42 17.37
C HIS A 101 13.85 0.18 17.99
N GLU A 102 14.97 0.18 17.26
CA GLU A 102 16.26 0.66 17.79
C GLU A 102 16.56 2.12 17.42
N LYS A 103 15.89 2.65 16.40
CA LYS A 103 16.09 4.02 15.90
C LYS A 103 14.83 4.85 16.14
N GLY A 104 14.61 5.20 17.41
CA GLY A 104 13.59 6.16 17.85
C GLY A 104 14.00 7.60 17.62
#